data_AF-A0A7S2F734-F1
#
_entry.id   AF-A0A7S2F734-F1
#
_cell.length_a   1.000
_cell.length_b   1.000
_cell.length_c   1.000
_cell.angle_alpha   90.00
_cell.angle_beta   90.00
_cell.angle_gamma   90.00
#
_symmetry.space_group_name_H-M   'P 1'
#
loop_
_entity.id
_entity.type
_entity.pdbx_description
1 polymer ?
#
loop_
_entity_poly.entity_id
_entity_poly.type
_entity_poly.pdbx_seq_one_letter_code
_entity_poly.pdbx_strand_id
1 'polypeptide(L)'
;KLFSSPASSTHKKAVSNPNPTHESTGRVTSKWDGHGPLPPMPDAREINRRWKTVVQDFMVDGIEEQLNNITDANKWSMICFSMAQSPKMMVEFMDTRGGELSLTTMESIKLVMRASSMTWLEEFFALDGLRILVERLAAIEVLEVKDDHHIHLQSELLKCTMSAMNHKLG
;
A
#
# COMPACT_ATOMS: atom_id res chain seq x y z
N LYS A 1 -65.59 -31.05 -13.55
CA LYS A 1 -65.91 -29.71 -13.00
C LYS A 1 -64.66 -28.86 -13.24
N LEU A 2 -64.51 -28.27 -14.42
CA LEU A 2 -64.98 -26.92 -14.79
C LEU A 2 -64.48 -25.86 -13.81
N PHE A 3 -63.66 -24.94 -14.34
CA PHE A 3 -63.51 -23.49 -14.06
C PHE A 3 -62.07 -23.11 -14.41
N SER A 4 -61.80 -22.71 -15.66
CA SER A 4 -61.95 -21.34 -16.20
C SER A 4 -60.95 -20.35 -15.61
N SER A 5 -59.97 -19.96 -16.43
CA SER A 5 -59.18 -18.74 -16.27
C SER A 5 -60.08 -17.49 -16.32
N PRO A 6 -59.59 -16.34 -15.83
CA PRO A 6 -59.45 -15.22 -16.75
C PRO A 6 -58.12 -14.46 -16.60
N ALA A 7 -57.72 -13.88 -17.73
CA ALA A 7 -56.60 -12.99 -17.91
C ALA A 7 -56.79 -11.63 -17.21
N SER A 8 -55.69 -10.95 -16.90
CA SER A 8 -55.66 -9.48 -16.91
C SER A 8 -54.29 -8.95 -17.32
N SER A 9 -54.39 -7.97 -18.20
CA SER A 9 -53.41 -7.31 -19.02
C SER A 9 -52.99 -5.97 -18.38
N THR A 10 -51.97 -5.34 -18.97
CA THR A 10 -51.53 -3.94 -18.82
C THR A 10 -50.77 -3.60 -17.52
N HIS A 11 -49.67 -2.84 -17.46
CA HIS A 11 -49.00 -1.89 -18.35
C HIS A 11 -47.48 -1.93 -18.07
N LYS A 12 -46.63 -2.08 -19.10
CA LYS A 12 -45.19 -1.71 -18.99
C LYS A 12 -45.07 -0.22 -19.32
N LYS A 13 -44.91 0.63 -18.30
CA LYS A 13 -44.46 2.01 -18.47
C LYS A 13 -42.93 2.01 -18.55
N ALA A 14 -42.41 2.45 -19.70
CA ALA A 14 -41.01 2.80 -19.87
C ALA A 14 -40.70 4.02 -19.00
N VAL A 15 -39.78 3.87 -18.06
CA VAL A 15 -39.17 5.00 -17.35
C VAL A 15 -37.85 5.27 -18.06
N SER A 16 -37.87 6.30 -18.90
CA SER A 16 -36.67 6.94 -19.43
C SER A 16 -35.99 7.70 -18.30
N ASN A 17 -34.87 7.17 -17.80
CA ASN A 17 -33.99 7.92 -16.90
C ASN A 17 -33.10 8.83 -17.74
N PRO A 18 -33.16 10.18 -17.59
CA PRO A 18 -32.20 11.07 -18.19
C PRO A 18 -30.85 10.94 -17.45
N ASN A 19 -29.82 10.76 -18.27
CA ASN A 19 -28.41 10.79 -17.93
C ASN A 19 -28.06 12.11 -17.21
N PRO A 20 -27.57 12.10 -15.96
CA PRO A 20 -26.92 13.28 -15.40
C PRO A 20 -25.48 13.28 -15.90
N THR A 21 -25.20 14.13 -16.88
CA THR A 21 -23.85 14.62 -17.19
C THR A 21 -23.31 15.30 -15.95
N HIS A 22 -22.63 14.52 -15.10
CA HIS A 22 -21.83 15.04 -14.01
C HIS A 22 -20.44 15.34 -14.60
N GLU A 23 -20.28 16.54 -15.16
CA GLU A 23 -18.98 17.20 -15.22
C GLU A 23 -18.56 17.49 -13.78
N SER A 24 -18.03 16.47 -13.11
CA SER A 24 -17.26 16.65 -11.89
C SER A 24 -15.83 16.99 -12.32
N THR A 25 -15.58 18.26 -12.62
CA THR A 25 -14.25 18.85 -12.43
C THR A 25 -14.00 19.00 -10.92
N GLY A 26 -14.09 17.89 -10.20
CA GLY A 26 -13.60 17.77 -8.85
C GLY A 26 -12.08 17.70 -8.95
N ARG A 27 -11.43 18.84 -8.78
CA ARG A 27 -10.00 18.88 -8.47
C ARG A 27 -9.84 18.15 -7.13
N VAL A 28 -9.59 16.85 -7.19
CA VAL A 28 -9.24 16.03 -6.03
C VAL A 28 -7.87 16.52 -5.58
N THR A 29 -7.85 17.54 -4.72
CA THR A 29 -6.67 17.84 -3.92
C THR A 29 -6.61 16.74 -2.86
N SER A 30 -5.94 15.65 -3.21
CA SER A 30 -5.53 14.60 -2.28
C SER A 30 -4.79 15.29 -1.14
N LYS A 31 -5.41 15.28 0.05
CA LYS A 31 -4.72 15.61 1.29
C LYS A 31 -3.80 14.44 1.61
N TRP A 32 -2.55 14.78 1.91
CA TRP A 32 -1.43 13.89 2.14
C TRP A 32 -1.22 13.84 3.65
N ASP A 33 -1.59 12.75 4.32
CA ASP A 33 -1.56 12.65 5.78
C ASP A 33 -0.31 11.87 6.25
N GLY A 34 0.89 12.36 5.94
CA GLY A 34 2.10 11.72 6.45
C GLY A 34 3.44 12.29 6.01
N HIS A 35 3.89 13.33 6.71
CA HIS A 35 5.29 13.80 6.84
C HIS A 35 5.84 14.78 5.77
N GLY A 36 5.31 16.01 5.76
CA GLY A 36 6.00 17.18 5.19
C GLY A 36 5.59 17.55 3.76
N PRO A 37 6.06 18.72 3.25
CA PRO A 37 5.81 19.12 1.88
C PRO A 37 6.47 18.12 0.92
N LEU A 38 5.75 17.73 -0.15
CA LEU A 38 6.31 16.90 -1.20
C LEU A 38 7.59 17.54 -1.75
N PRO A 39 8.61 16.74 -2.07
CA PRO A 39 9.80 17.25 -2.74
C PRO A 39 9.41 17.95 -4.05
N PRO A 40 10.20 18.97 -4.47
CA PRO A 40 9.90 19.73 -5.67
C PRO A 40 9.80 18.80 -6.87
N MET A 41 8.75 18.99 -7.67
CA MET A 41 8.49 18.16 -8.83
C MET A 41 9.58 18.36 -9.90
N PRO A 42 10.26 17.30 -10.34
CA PRO A 42 11.28 17.40 -11.38
C PRO A 42 10.64 17.55 -12.77
N ASP A 43 11.45 17.68 -13.82
CA ASP A 43 10.94 17.76 -15.19
C ASP A 43 10.25 16.46 -15.64
N ALA A 44 9.42 16.56 -16.69
CA ALA A 44 8.63 15.45 -17.21
C ALA A 44 9.49 14.24 -17.67
N ARG A 45 10.73 14.48 -18.11
CA ARG A 45 11.63 13.39 -18.54
C ARG A 45 12.07 12.56 -17.34
N GLU A 46 12.44 13.21 -16.25
CA GLU A 46 12.82 12.55 -15.00
C GLU A 46 11.62 11.85 -14.33
N ILE A 47 10.43 12.46 -14.34
CA ILE A 47 9.20 11.82 -13.85
C ILE A 47 8.94 10.51 -14.60
N ASN A 48 8.93 10.55 -15.94
CA ASN A 48 8.67 9.36 -16.74
C ASN A 48 9.75 8.28 -16.57
N ARG A 49 11.01 8.67 -16.34
CA ARG A 49 12.09 7.73 -16.03
C ARG A 49 11.81 6.96 -14.73
N ARG A 50 11.49 7.68 -13.65
CA ARG A 50 11.19 7.06 -12.34
C ARG A 50 9.87 6.28 -12.35
N TRP A 51 8.87 6.78 -13.06
CA TRP A 51 7.57 6.13 -13.19
C TRP A 51 7.68 4.74 -13.80
N LYS A 52 8.55 4.55 -14.82
CA LYS A 52 8.79 3.23 -15.41
C LYS A 52 9.27 2.20 -14.39
N THR A 53 10.15 2.59 -13.47
CA THR A 53 10.60 1.71 -12.38
C THR A 53 9.44 1.34 -11.47
N VAL A 54 8.65 2.33 -11.04
CA VAL A 54 7.48 2.10 -10.18
C VAL A 54 6.45 1.18 -10.86
N VAL A 55 6.16 1.37 -12.14
CA VAL A 55 5.23 0.52 -12.90
C VAL A 55 5.76 -0.91 -13.05
N GLN A 56 7.06 -1.07 -13.33
CA GLN A 56 7.69 -2.39 -13.42
C GLN A 56 7.59 -3.16 -12.10
N ASP A 57 7.73 -2.46 -10.96
CA ASP A 57 7.63 -3.08 -9.63
C ASP A 57 6.22 -3.60 -9.30
N PHE A 58 5.18 -3.03 -9.90
CA PHE A 58 3.80 -3.49 -9.68
C PHE A 58 3.47 -4.80 -10.40
N MET A 59 4.31 -5.29 -11.32
CA MET A 59 4.11 -6.54 -12.07
C MET A 59 2.70 -6.72 -12.66
N VAL A 60 2.05 -5.63 -13.11
CA VAL A 60 0.68 -5.72 -13.64
C VAL A 60 0.69 -5.72 -15.16
N ASP A 61 0.58 -6.91 -15.73
CA ASP A 61 0.36 -7.07 -17.16
C ASP A 61 -1.00 -6.45 -17.56
N GLY A 62 -1.01 -5.64 -18.62
CA GLY A 62 -2.24 -5.16 -19.25
C GLY A 62 -2.85 -3.86 -18.70
N ILE A 63 -2.25 -3.20 -17.70
CA ILE A 63 -2.68 -1.85 -17.25
C ILE A 63 -1.66 -0.74 -17.52
N GLU A 64 -0.54 -1.05 -18.15
CA GLU A 64 0.56 -0.10 -18.40
C GLU A 64 0.10 1.14 -19.17
N GLU A 65 -0.78 0.96 -20.16
CA GLU A 65 -1.34 2.07 -20.93
C GLU A 65 -2.21 2.99 -20.06
N GLN A 66 -3.01 2.42 -19.16
CA GLN A 66 -3.83 3.18 -18.21
C GLN A 66 -2.95 3.95 -17.22
N LEU A 67 -1.89 3.31 -16.72
CA LEU A 67 -0.91 3.91 -15.81
C LEU A 67 -0.08 5.00 -16.49
N ASN A 68 0.18 4.89 -17.79
CA ASN A 68 0.92 5.91 -18.54
C ASN A 68 0.09 7.17 -18.84
N ASN A 69 -1.25 7.04 -18.87
CA ASN A 69 -2.19 8.11 -19.16
C ASN A 69 -2.50 9.02 -17.96
N ILE A 70 -2.01 8.72 -16.75
CA ILE A 70 -2.21 9.60 -15.60
C ILE A 70 -1.33 10.85 -15.69
N THR A 71 -1.74 11.93 -15.02
CA THR A 71 -1.02 13.22 -15.03
C THR A 71 0.36 13.12 -14.35
N ASP A 72 1.30 13.96 -14.78
CA ASP A 72 2.65 14.01 -14.18
C ASP A 72 2.62 14.31 -12.68
N ALA A 73 1.68 15.13 -12.21
CA ALA A 73 1.48 15.40 -10.80
C ALA A 73 1.07 14.13 -10.01
N ASN A 74 0.22 13.28 -10.60
CA ASN A 74 -0.18 12.02 -9.97
C ASN A 74 0.97 11.00 -9.99
N LYS A 75 1.69 10.89 -11.12
CA LYS A 75 2.92 10.07 -11.21
C LYS A 75 3.90 10.49 -10.11
N TRP A 76 4.13 11.79 -9.94
CA TRP A 76 5.05 12.32 -8.94
C TRP A 76 4.62 11.99 -7.52
N SER A 77 3.34 12.16 -7.19
CA SER A 77 2.81 11.77 -5.87
C SER A 77 3.01 10.28 -5.58
N MET A 78 2.76 9.42 -6.57
CA MET A 78 2.98 7.96 -6.42
C MET A 78 4.45 7.59 -6.31
N ILE A 79 5.33 8.25 -7.06
CA ILE A 79 6.79 8.10 -6.94
C ILE A 79 7.24 8.51 -5.53
N CYS A 80 6.78 9.66 -5.03
CA CYS A 80 7.12 10.12 -3.68
C CYS A 80 6.63 9.15 -2.62
N PHE A 81 5.42 8.61 -2.78
CA PHE A 81 4.88 7.58 -1.89
C PHE A 81 5.73 6.30 -1.91
N SER A 82 6.08 5.81 -3.10
CA SER A 82 6.97 4.66 -3.26
C SER A 82 8.35 4.89 -2.64
N MET A 83 8.94 6.08 -2.84
CA MET A 83 10.23 6.46 -2.23
C MET A 83 10.16 6.54 -0.71
N ALA A 84 9.08 7.09 -0.16
CA ALA A 84 8.83 7.15 1.28
C ALA A 84 8.70 5.74 1.90
N GLN A 85 8.32 4.75 1.08
CA GLN A 85 8.24 3.34 1.45
C GLN A 85 9.44 2.53 0.94
N SER A 86 10.56 3.18 0.59
CA SER A 86 11.74 2.44 0.15
C SER A 86 12.29 1.53 1.24
N PRO A 87 12.95 0.40 0.88
CA PRO A 87 13.53 -0.52 1.85
C PRO A 87 14.48 0.18 2.82
N LYS A 88 15.30 1.09 2.29
CA LYS A 88 16.24 1.91 3.07
C LYS A 88 15.55 2.76 4.12
N MET A 89 14.51 3.50 3.75
CA MET A 89 13.76 4.31 4.72
C MET A 89 13.11 3.43 5.78
N MET A 90 12.63 2.25 5.39
CA MET A 90 12.04 1.29 6.34
C MET A 90 13.07 0.76 7.34
N VAL A 91 14.25 0.38 6.85
CA VAL A 91 15.37 -0.09 7.68
C VAL A 91 15.83 1.02 8.62
N GLU A 92 16.09 2.22 8.11
CA GLU A 92 16.49 3.37 8.92
C GLU A 92 15.45 3.70 10.00
N PHE A 93 14.16 3.62 9.64
CA PHE A 93 13.06 3.81 10.59
C PHE A 93 13.09 2.75 11.70
N MET A 94 13.22 1.47 11.35
CA MET A 94 13.28 0.36 12.31
C MET A 94 14.57 0.33 13.14
N ASP A 95 15.69 0.82 12.61
CA ASP A 95 17.00 0.88 13.29
C ASP A 95 17.17 2.15 14.14
N THR A 96 16.16 3.03 14.24
CA THR A 96 16.24 4.16 15.17
C THR A 96 16.40 3.64 16.61
N ARG A 97 17.64 3.62 17.12
CA ARG A 97 18.07 2.93 18.35
C ARG A 97 17.50 3.47 19.67
N GLY A 98 16.40 4.22 19.61
CA GLY A 98 15.63 4.70 20.75
C GLY A 98 14.18 5.04 20.43
N GLY A 99 13.70 4.76 19.21
CA GLY A 99 12.30 4.91 18.84
C GLY A 99 11.50 3.70 19.31
N GLU A 100 10.44 3.94 20.07
CA GLU A 100 9.46 2.90 20.40
C GLU A 100 8.68 2.54 19.12
N LEU A 101 8.75 1.27 18.73
CA LEU A 101 7.98 0.78 17.59
C LEU A 101 6.52 0.66 18.03
N SER A 102 5.66 1.52 17.47
CA SER A 102 4.23 1.41 17.73
C SER A 102 3.63 0.20 17.01
N LEU A 103 2.54 -0.33 17.54
CA LEU A 103 1.77 -1.41 16.92
C LEU A 103 1.33 -1.04 15.48
N THR A 104 0.80 0.17 15.31
CA THR A 104 0.35 0.68 14.00
C THR A 104 1.49 0.74 12.98
N THR A 105 2.70 1.07 13.45
CA THR A 105 3.88 1.04 12.58
C THR A 105 4.19 -0.38 12.13
N MET A 106 4.19 -1.36 13.04
CA MET A 106 4.45 -2.75 12.68
C MET A 106 3.39 -3.33 11.76
N GLU A 107 2.12 -2.97 11.95
CA GLU A 107 1.04 -3.34 11.02
C GLU A 107 1.27 -2.76 9.62
N SER A 108 1.77 -1.52 9.55
CA SER A 108 2.11 -0.86 8.28
C SER A 108 3.31 -1.53 7.61
N ILE A 109 4.37 -1.84 8.36
CA ILE A 109 5.55 -2.58 7.88
C ILE A 109 5.13 -3.93 7.30
N LYS A 110 4.31 -4.68 8.05
CA LYS A 110 3.77 -5.97 7.60
C LYS A 110 3.02 -5.84 6.28
N LEU A 111 2.17 -4.82 6.15
CA LEU A 111 1.41 -4.58 4.93
C LEU A 111 2.32 -4.28 3.75
N VAL A 112 3.32 -3.40 3.95
CA VAL A 112 4.32 -3.07 2.92
C VAL A 112 5.06 -4.33 2.51
N MET A 113 5.69 -5.07 3.43
CA MET A 113 6.45 -6.28 3.11
C MET A 113 5.62 -7.31 2.33
N ARG A 114 4.34 -7.47 2.66
CA ARG A 114 3.44 -8.40 1.96
C ARG A 114 3.06 -7.92 0.56
N ALA A 115 2.96 -6.61 0.35
CA ALA A 115 2.59 -5.99 -0.93
C ALA A 115 3.81 -5.66 -1.81
N SER A 116 5.03 -5.70 -1.25
CA SER A 116 6.27 -5.35 -1.91
C SER A 116 6.65 -6.34 -3.02
N SER A 117 7.34 -5.81 -4.03
CA SER A 117 7.95 -6.62 -5.08
C SER A 117 9.11 -7.46 -4.54
N MET A 118 9.53 -8.48 -5.28
CA MET A 118 10.69 -9.29 -4.89
C MET A 118 11.97 -8.45 -4.82
N THR A 119 12.18 -7.53 -5.77
CA THR A 119 13.32 -6.60 -5.80
C THR A 119 13.38 -5.74 -4.53
N TRP A 120 12.23 -5.25 -4.07
CA TRP A 120 12.15 -4.46 -2.84
C TRP A 120 12.57 -5.29 -1.63
N LEU A 121 12.14 -6.55 -1.57
CA LEU A 121 12.48 -7.48 -0.48
C LEU A 121 13.95 -7.89 -0.50
N GLU A 122 14.53 -8.10 -1.69
CA GLU A 122 15.97 -8.33 -1.87
C GLU A 122 16.79 -7.16 -1.30
N GLU A 123 16.43 -5.93 -1.67
CA GLU A 123 17.09 -4.73 -1.16
C GLU A 123 16.89 -4.58 0.37
N PHE A 124 15.69 -4.87 0.87
CA PHE A 124 15.41 -4.88 2.31
C PHE A 124 16.32 -5.86 3.08
N PHE A 125 16.50 -7.08 2.55
CA PHE A 125 17.39 -8.07 3.16
C PHE A 125 18.86 -7.69 3.04
N ALA A 126 19.28 -7.11 1.92
CA ALA A 126 20.65 -6.61 1.72
C ALA A 126 21.01 -5.47 2.68
N LEU A 127 20.00 -4.75 3.19
CA LEU A 127 20.13 -3.67 4.17
C LEU A 127 19.92 -4.15 5.61
N ASP A 128 20.14 -5.44 5.90
CA ASP A 128 19.96 -6.04 7.23
C ASP A 128 18.54 -5.95 7.83
N GLY A 129 17.52 -5.71 6.99
CA GLY A 129 16.14 -5.50 7.48
C GLY A 129 15.60 -6.68 8.31
N LEU A 130 15.91 -7.92 7.91
CA LEU A 130 15.52 -9.11 8.68
C LEU A 130 16.24 -9.20 10.03
N ARG A 131 17.54 -8.89 10.07
CA ARG A 131 18.32 -8.86 11.31
C ARG A 131 17.72 -7.86 12.29
N ILE A 132 17.36 -6.67 11.83
CA ILE A 132 16.73 -5.64 12.67
C ILE A 132 15.38 -6.11 13.22
N LEU A 133 14.52 -6.75 12.40
CA LEU A 133 13.25 -7.32 12.87
C LEU A 133 13.46 -8.33 14.01
N VAL A 134 14.45 -9.22 13.86
CA VAL A 134 14.78 -10.23 14.87
C VAL A 134 15.38 -9.60 16.13
N GLU A 135 16.27 -8.62 15.99
CA GLU A 135 16.83 -7.87 17.13
C GLU A 135 15.74 -7.15 17.93
N ARG A 136 14.76 -6.55 17.24
CA ARG A 136 13.61 -5.91 17.87
C ARG A 136 12.70 -6.91 18.58
N LEU A 137 12.45 -8.06 17.97
CA LEU A 137 11.70 -9.15 18.59
C LEU A 137 12.41 -9.66 19.85
N ALA A 138 13.72 -9.88 19.79
CA ALA A 138 14.53 -10.31 20.92
C ALA A 138 14.52 -9.28 22.06
N ALA A 139 14.57 -7.98 21.74
CA ALA A 139 14.51 -6.91 22.73
C ALA A 139 13.20 -6.90 23.52
N ILE A 140 12.07 -7.21 22.88
CA ILE A 140 10.78 -7.35 23.57
C ILE A 140 10.76 -8.65 24.39
N GLU A 141 11.34 -9.72 23.86
CA GLU A 141 11.26 -11.03 24.50
C GLU A 141 11.97 -11.10 25.86
N VAL A 142 13.06 -10.33 26.02
CA VAL A 142 13.83 -10.27 27.27
C VAL A 142 13.24 -9.32 28.33
N LEU A 143 12.11 -8.65 28.05
CA LEU A 143 11.44 -7.82 29.05
C LEU A 143 10.88 -8.69 30.18
N GLU A 144 11.22 -8.34 31.44
CA GLU A 144 10.75 -9.06 32.63
C GLU A 144 9.23 -8.93 32.84
N VAL A 145 8.67 -7.77 32.49
CA VAL A 145 7.24 -7.48 32.57
C VAL A 145 6.75 -7.07 31.18
N LYS A 146 5.79 -7.83 30.66
CA LYS A 146 5.11 -7.57 29.39
C LYS A 146 3.66 -7.24 29.69
N ASP A 147 3.20 -6.10 29.18
CA ASP A 147 1.77 -5.78 29.12
C ASP A 147 1.17 -6.23 27.77
N ASP A 148 -0.13 -6.00 27.59
CA ASP A 148 -0.84 -6.35 26.36
C ASP A 148 -0.21 -5.69 25.12
N HIS A 149 0.32 -4.47 25.26
CA HIS A 149 0.97 -3.76 24.16
C HIS A 149 2.21 -4.53 23.68
N HIS A 150 3.07 -4.96 24.60
CA HIS A 150 4.26 -5.74 24.27
C HIS A 150 3.90 -7.08 23.62
N ILE A 151 2.87 -7.76 24.10
CA ILE A 151 2.40 -9.04 23.54
C ILE A 151 1.89 -8.85 22.10
N HIS A 152 1.11 -7.79 21.85
CA HIS A 152 0.63 -7.47 20.51
C HIS A 152 1.78 -7.11 19.57
N LEU A 153 2.72 -6.29 20.04
CA LEU A 153 3.89 -5.88 19.26
C LEU A 153 4.77 -7.08 18.90
N GLN A 154 5.00 -7.99 19.86
CA GLN A 154 5.69 -9.25 19.64
C GLN A 154 5.01 -10.09 18.55
N SER A 155 3.67 -10.22 18.61
CA SER A 155 2.89 -10.95 17.61
C SER A 155 3.06 -10.35 16.20
N GLU A 156 3.05 -9.03 16.08
CA GLU A 156 3.22 -8.36 14.79
C GLU A 156 4.65 -8.46 14.24
N LEU A 157 5.67 -8.36 15.09
CA LEU A 157 7.07 -8.59 14.70
C LEU A 157 7.29 -10.03 14.21
N LEU A 158 6.69 -11.02 14.90
CA LEU A 158 6.75 -12.41 14.46
C LEU A 158 6.09 -12.59 13.10
N LYS A 159 4.92 -11.97 12.86
CA LYS A 159 4.25 -11.99 11.55
C LYS A 159 5.11 -11.36 10.45
N CYS A 160 5.75 -10.22 10.71
CA CYS A 160 6.67 -9.60 9.75
C CYS A 160 7.85 -10.53 9.42
N THR A 161 8.43 -11.16 10.44
CA THR A 161 9.54 -12.11 10.29
C THR A 161 9.11 -13.33 9.46
N MET A 162 7.94 -13.92 9.75
CA MET A 162 7.39 -15.02 8.95
C MET A 162 7.10 -14.60 7.51
N SER A 163 6.57 -13.38 7.30
CA SER A 163 6.37 -12.84 5.96
C SER A 163 7.69 -12.77 5.20
N ALA A 164 8.77 -12.27 5.82
CA ALA A 164 10.10 -12.28 5.21
C ALA A 164 10.57 -13.69 4.82
N MET A 165 10.45 -14.67 5.71
CA MET A 165 10.90 -16.06 5.49
C MET A 165 10.06 -16.84 4.45
N ASN A 166 8.85 -16.37 4.13
CA ASN A 166 8.03 -17.02 3.10
C ASN A 166 8.52 -16.71 1.67
N HIS A 167 9.45 -15.77 1.51
CA HIS A 167 10.13 -15.53 0.24
C HIS A 167 11.34 -16.46 0.14
N LYS A 168 11.63 -17.02 -1.04
CA LYS A 168 12.75 -17.97 -1.25
C LYS A 168 14.14 -17.45 -0.85
N LEU A 169 14.25 -16.16 -0.53
CA LEU A 169 15.46 -15.44 -0.14
C LEU A 169 15.65 -15.35 1.38
N GLY A 170 14.58 -15.45 2.17
CA GLY A 170 14.60 -15.40 3.64
C GLY A 170 14.76 -16.79 4.24
#